data_AF-A0A3D0P8F1-F1
#
_entry.id   AF-A0A3D0P8F1-F1
#
_cell.length_a   1.000
_cell.length_b   1.000
_cell.length_c   1.000
_cell.angle_alpha   90.00
_cell.angle_beta   90.00
_cell.angle_gamma   90.00
#
_symmetry.space_group_name_H-M   'P 1'
#
loop_
_entity.id
_entity.type
_entity.pdbx_description
1 polymer ?
#
loop_
_entity_poly.entity_id
_entity_poly.type
_entity_poly.pdbx_seq_one_letter_code
_entity_poly.pdbx_strand_id
1 'polypeptide(L)'
;QDFIVHRLKETHDIVHVLTGFGVDGVGEIGLQAFNLAQNRSPLAVLLIFGGMLKTLQDDQPLEALLHAISRGFEMGLKAECVVGYKLEDGWQRPLSEWRAELKLPQALA
;
A
#
# COMPACT_ATOMS: atom_id res chain seq x y z
N GLN A 1 15.09 3.99 -15.68
CA GLN A 1 13.68 3.63 -15.38
C GLN A 1 13.61 2.25 -14.74
N ASP A 2 14.36 1.29 -15.26
CA ASP A 2 14.40 -0.11 -14.79
C ASP A 2 14.64 -0.25 -13.28
N PHE A 3 15.54 0.54 -12.70
CA PHE A 3 15.80 0.51 -11.26
C PHE A 3 14.56 0.80 -10.40
N ILE A 4 13.79 1.85 -10.73
CA ILE A 4 12.62 2.24 -9.93
C ILE A 4 11.53 1.19 -10.04
N VAL A 5 11.28 0.67 -11.25
CA VAL A 5 10.30 -0.39 -11.47
C VAL A 5 10.70 -1.67 -10.73
N HIS A 6 11.98 -2.04 -10.77
CA HIS A 6 12.49 -3.20 -10.04
C HIS A 6 12.35 -2.99 -8.53
N ARG A 7 12.77 -1.84 -8.00
CA ARG A 7 12.67 -1.54 -6.56
C ARG A 7 11.23 -1.58 -6.07
N LEU A 8 10.28 -0.97 -6.80
CA LEU A 8 8.86 -1.02 -6.46
C LEU A 8 8.32 -2.46 -6.36
N LYS A 9 8.81 -3.37 -7.21
CA LYS A 9 8.43 -4.79 -7.17
C LYS A 9 9.06 -5.51 -5.99
N GLU A 10 10.38 -5.38 -5.79
CA GLU A 10 11.10 -6.07 -4.72
C GLU A 10 10.67 -5.61 -3.31
N THR A 11 10.27 -4.33 -3.17
CA THR A 11 9.82 -3.81 -1.87
C THR A 11 8.31 -3.94 -1.64
N HIS A 12 7.53 -4.44 -2.60
CA HIS A 12 6.06 -4.48 -2.54
C HIS A 12 5.56 -5.21 -1.28
N ASP A 13 6.07 -6.42 -1.04
CA ASP A 13 5.68 -7.24 0.11
C ASP A 13 6.09 -6.62 1.45
N ILE A 14 7.18 -5.86 1.47
CA ILE A 14 7.60 -5.12 2.67
C ILE A 14 6.59 -4.02 2.97
N VAL A 15 6.06 -3.35 1.93
CA VAL A 15 5.09 -2.25 2.09
C VAL A 15 3.76 -2.77 2.67
N HIS A 16 3.34 -4.01 2.37
CA HIS A 16 2.21 -4.64 3.07
C HIS A 16 2.42 -4.65 4.58
N VAL A 17 3.58 -5.10 5.05
CA VAL A 17 3.92 -5.15 6.49
C VAL A 17 3.95 -3.75 7.11
N LEU A 18 4.59 -2.80 6.42
CA LEU A 18 4.69 -1.41 6.89
C LEU A 18 3.33 -0.76 7.06
N THR A 19 2.44 -0.94 6.09
CA THR A 19 1.11 -0.28 6.06
C THR A 19 0.03 -1.06 6.82
N GLY A 20 0.24 -2.35 7.07
CA GLY A 20 -0.74 -3.24 7.68
C GLY A 20 -1.86 -3.67 6.73
N PHE A 21 -1.73 -3.45 5.42
CA PHE A 21 -2.63 -4.05 4.43
C PHE A 21 -2.27 -5.53 4.24
N GLY A 22 -3.26 -6.41 4.45
CA GLY A 22 -3.11 -7.84 4.16
C GLY A 22 -2.93 -8.12 2.67
N VAL A 23 -2.69 -9.39 2.35
CA VAL A 23 -2.56 -9.90 0.98
C VAL A 23 -3.87 -10.47 0.42
N ASP A 24 -4.99 -10.25 1.13
CA ASP A 24 -6.32 -10.53 0.61
C ASP A 24 -6.74 -9.48 -0.42
N GLY A 25 -7.82 -9.74 -1.17
CA GLY A 25 -8.26 -8.84 -2.25
C GLY A 25 -8.57 -7.40 -1.80
N VAL A 26 -9.12 -7.20 -0.60
CA VAL A 26 -9.41 -5.86 -0.08
C VAL A 26 -8.13 -5.17 0.39
N GLY A 27 -7.26 -5.93 1.09
CA GLY A 27 -5.94 -5.48 1.52
C GLY A 27 -5.07 -5.03 0.35
N GLU A 28 -4.99 -5.83 -0.71
CA GLU A 28 -4.24 -5.54 -1.92
C GLU A 28 -4.70 -4.24 -2.58
N ILE A 29 -6.01 -4.06 -2.75
CA ILE A 29 -6.55 -2.84 -3.36
C ILE A 29 -6.30 -1.61 -2.48
N GLY A 30 -6.34 -1.76 -1.16
CA GLY A 30 -5.90 -0.73 -0.22
C GLY A 30 -4.41 -0.36 -0.40
N LEU A 31 -3.53 -1.34 -0.58
CA LEU A 31 -2.12 -1.09 -0.86
C LEU A 31 -1.91 -0.42 -2.23
N GLN A 32 -2.68 -0.80 -3.25
CA GLN A 32 -2.62 -0.13 -4.55
C GLN A 32 -3.05 1.34 -4.44
N ALA A 33 -4.04 1.67 -3.62
CA ALA A 33 -4.40 3.05 -3.35
C ALA A 33 -3.27 3.83 -2.66
N PHE A 34 -2.55 3.21 -1.72
CA PHE A 34 -1.34 3.78 -1.12
C PHE A 34 -0.26 4.05 -2.18
N ASN A 35 0.02 3.07 -3.05
CA ASN A 35 0.99 3.22 -4.13
C ASN A 35 0.58 4.33 -5.12
N LEU A 36 -0.70 4.43 -5.46
CA LEU A 36 -1.22 5.48 -6.33
C LEU A 36 -0.91 6.88 -5.76
N ALA A 37 -1.08 7.08 -4.45
CA ALA A 37 -0.74 8.34 -3.79
C ALA A 37 0.77 8.62 -3.79
N GLN A 38 1.60 7.59 -3.58
CA GLN A 38 3.07 7.74 -3.45
C GLN A 38 3.78 7.95 -4.79
N ASN A 39 3.40 7.22 -5.83
CA ASN A 39 4.18 7.13 -7.07
C ASN A 39 3.35 7.29 -8.34
N ARG A 40 2.04 7.57 -8.23
CA ARG A 40 1.12 7.74 -9.37
C ARG A 40 1.13 6.56 -10.35
N SER A 41 1.31 5.34 -9.83
CA SER A 41 1.38 4.12 -10.64
C SER A 41 0.14 3.94 -11.54
N PRO A 42 0.31 3.84 -12.86
CA PRO A 42 -0.80 3.50 -13.76
C PRO A 42 -1.36 2.09 -13.50
N LEU A 43 -0.52 1.16 -13.06
CA LEU A 43 -0.96 -0.19 -12.68
C LEU A 43 -1.90 -0.15 -11.48
N ALA A 44 -1.61 0.70 -10.49
CA ALA A 44 -2.49 0.86 -9.33
C ALA A 44 -3.88 1.36 -9.74
N VAL A 45 -3.98 2.30 -10.69
CA VAL A 45 -5.27 2.77 -11.23
C VAL A 45 -6.06 1.61 -11.86
N LEU A 46 -5.39 0.81 -12.70
CA LEU A 46 -6.02 -0.34 -13.35
C LEU A 46 -6.50 -1.38 -12.34
N LEU A 47 -5.69 -1.69 -11.33
CA LEU A 47 -6.02 -2.68 -10.31
C LEU A 47 -7.17 -2.22 -9.40
N ILE A 48 -7.17 -0.96 -8.96
CA ILE A 48 -8.28 -0.37 -8.18
C ILE A 48 -9.58 -0.44 -8.98
N PHE A 49 -9.55 -0.02 -10.25
CA PHE A 49 -10.72 -0.10 -11.12
C PHE A 49 -11.19 -1.55 -11.30
N GLY A 50 -10.27 -2.48 -11.59
CA GLY A 50 -10.58 -3.90 -11.76
C GLY A 50 -11.18 -4.54 -10.51
N GLY A 51 -10.65 -4.21 -9.32
CA GLY A 51 -11.16 -4.68 -8.03
C GLY A 51 -12.58 -4.21 -7.77
N MET A 52 -12.88 -2.93 -8.03
CA MET A 52 -14.25 -2.39 -7.90
C MET A 52 -15.22 -3.05 -8.89
N LEU A 53 -14.81 -3.17 -10.16
CA LEU A 53 -15.63 -3.80 -11.19
C LEU A 53 -15.95 -5.27 -10.84
N LYS A 54 -14.93 -6.02 -10.41
CA LYS A 54 -15.09 -7.42 -10.01
C LYS A 54 -16.03 -7.58 -8.81
N THR A 55 -15.88 -6.73 -7.80
CA THR A 55 -16.75 -6.73 -6.60
C THR A 55 -18.22 -6.49 -6.98
N LEU A 56 -18.47 -5.54 -7.90
CA LEU A 56 -19.81 -5.29 -8.43
C LEU A 56 -20.36 -6.45 -9.25
N GLN A 57 -19.53 -7.07 -10.09
CA GLN A 57 -19.94 -8.23 -10.90
C GLN A 57 -20.28 -9.46 -10.05
N ASP A 58 -19.67 -9.58 -8.88
CA ASP A 58 -19.92 -10.67 -7.92
C ASP A 58 -21.06 -10.36 -6.94
N ASP A 59 -21.78 -9.24 -7.12
CA ASP A 59 -22.87 -8.77 -6.26
C ASP A 59 -22.45 -8.63 -4.78
N GLN A 60 -21.19 -8.26 -4.55
CA GLN A 60 -20.61 -8.07 -3.22
C GLN A 60 -20.66 -6.58 -2.80
N PRO A 61 -20.77 -6.29 -1.48
CA PRO A 61 -20.78 -4.92 -0.99
C PRO A 61 -19.41 -4.24 -1.20
N LEU A 62 -19.42 -3.05 -1.81
CA LEU A 62 -18.21 -2.25 -2.05
C LEU A 62 -17.64 -1.59 -0.79
N GLU A 63 -18.37 -1.56 0.32
CA GLU A 63 -18.04 -0.79 1.53
C GLU A 63 -16.61 -1.07 2.03
N ALA A 64 -16.27 -2.34 2.25
CA ALA A 64 -14.94 -2.73 2.72
C ALA A 64 -13.82 -2.30 1.75
N LEU A 65 -14.06 -2.45 0.45
CA LEU A 65 -13.11 -2.07 -0.60
C LEU A 65 -12.90 -0.55 -0.65
N LEU A 66 -13.99 0.23 -0.61
CA LEU A 66 -13.92 1.69 -0.63
C LEU A 66 -13.26 2.25 0.63
N HIS A 67 -13.51 1.66 1.80
CA HIS A 67 -12.79 2.00 3.03
C HIS A 67 -11.29 1.71 2.91
N ALA A 68 -10.91 0.55 2.35
CA ALA A 68 -9.50 0.21 2.15
C ALA A 68 -8.82 1.18 1.17
N ILE A 69 -9.49 1.55 0.05
CA ILE A 69 -8.99 2.54 -0.91
C ILE A 69 -8.80 3.90 -0.25
N SER A 70 -9.81 4.39 0.46
CA SER A 70 -9.75 5.68 1.15
C SER A 70 -8.63 5.73 2.18
N ARG A 71 -8.52 4.70 3.02
CA ARG A 71 -7.45 4.56 4.02
C ARG A 71 -6.07 4.49 3.38
N GLY A 72 -5.92 3.71 2.32
CA GLY A 72 -4.65 3.53 1.63
C GLY A 72 -4.17 4.82 0.97
N PHE A 73 -5.06 5.48 0.24
CA PHE A 73 -4.76 6.74 -0.42
C PHE A 73 -4.41 7.84 0.58
N GLU A 74 -5.20 8.01 1.65
CA GLU A 74 -4.91 8.98 2.71
C GLU A 74 -3.57 8.69 3.41
N MET A 75 -3.29 7.43 3.72
CA MET A 75 -2.02 7.02 4.32
C MET A 75 -0.84 7.36 3.39
N GLY A 76 -0.97 7.07 2.09
CA GLY A 76 0.10 7.32 1.11
C GLY A 76 0.39 8.81 0.89
N LEU A 77 -0.61 9.68 1.03
CA LEU A 77 -0.44 11.14 0.97
C LEU A 77 0.30 11.72 2.18
N LYS A 78 0.17 11.08 3.35
CA LYS A 78 0.77 11.54 4.61
C LYS A 78 2.16 10.95 4.89
N ALA A 79 2.42 9.76 4.35
CA ALA A 79 3.66 9.04 4.55
C ALA A 79 4.84 9.69 3.80
N GLU A 80 6.05 9.42 4.30
CA GLU A 80 7.26 9.64 3.51
C GLU A 80 7.26 8.72 2.27
N CYS A 81 8.03 9.08 1.23
CA CYS A 81 8.11 8.29 0.01
C CYS A 81 8.90 6.98 0.26
N VAL A 82 8.18 5.88 0.51
CA VAL A 82 8.74 4.62 1.04
C VAL A 82 9.81 4.02 0.12
N VAL A 83 9.61 4.08 -1.20
CA VAL A 83 10.57 3.53 -2.18
C VAL A 83 11.95 4.20 -2.10
N GLY A 84 12.03 5.41 -1.52
CA GLY A 84 13.28 6.14 -1.30
C GLY A 84 14.14 5.62 -0.13
N TYR A 85 13.61 4.75 0.72
CA TYR A 85 14.30 4.24 1.91
C TYR A 85 14.90 2.87 1.67
N LYS A 86 16.09 2.62 2.22
CA LYS A 86 16.77 1.30 2.18
C LYS A 86 16.23 0.37 3.25
N LEU A 87 15.01 -0.12 3.03
CA LEU A 87 14.33 -1.03 3.94
C LEU A 87 15.14 -2.30 4.22
N GLU A 88 15.88 -2.77 3.20
CA GLU A 88 16.74 -3.94 3.24
C GLU A 88 17.89 -3.88 4.26
N ASP A 89 18.30 -2.68 4.68
CA ASP A 89 19.39 -2.48 5.64
C ASP A 89 18.90 -2.54 7.11
N GLY A 90 17.58 -2.59 7.34
CA GLY A 90 17.00 -2.39 8.67
C GLY A 90 16.13 -3.53 9.18
N TRP A 91 16.41 -4.79 8.81
CA TRP A 91 15.63 -5.95 9.27
C TRP A 91 15.59 -6.14 10.79
N GLN A 92 16.64 -5.70 11.50
CA GLN A 92 16.71 -5.78 12.96
C GLN A 92 15.96 -4.65 13.66
N ARG A 93 15.49 -3.64 12.91
CA ARG A 93 14.77 -2.50 13.46
C ARG A 93 13.33 -2.91 13.81
N PRO A 94 12.81 -2.52 14.98
CA PRO A 94 11.40 -2.68 15.29
C PRO A 94 10.51 -2.03 14.23
N LEU A 95 9.41 -2.69 13.88
CA LEU A 95 8.43 -2.17 12.91
C LEU A 95 7.86 -0.80 13.32
N SER A 96 7.72 -0.55 14.62
CA SER A 96 7.26 0.74 15.15
C SER A 96 8.20 1.90 14.81
N GLU A 97 9.52 1.67 14.80
CA GLU A 97 10.51 2.67 14.41
C GLU A 97 10.44 2.98 12.93
N TRP A 98 10.31 1.96 12.08
CA TRP A 98 10.08 2.15 10.65
C TRP A 98 8.81 2.94 10.38
N ARG A 99 7.70 2.59 11.05
CA ARG A 99 6.44 3.32 10.91
C ARG A 99 6.56 4.76 11.38
N ALA A 100 7.28 5.03 12.47
CA ALA A 100 7.51 6.39 12.95
C ALA A 100 8.31 7.22 11.95
N GLU A 101 9.42 6.69 11.43
CA GLU A 101 10.27 7.37 10.44
C GLU A 101 9.51 7.66 9.15
N LEU A 102 8.71 6.70 8.67
CA LEU A 102 7.95 6.82 7.44
C LEU A 102 6.62 7.57 7.60
N LYS A 103 6.33 8.10 8.80
CA LYS A 103 5.05 8.77 9.15
C LYS A 103 3.81 7.89 8.88
N LEU A 104 3.95 6.58 9.10
CA LEU A 104 2.87 5.62 9.02
C LEU A 104 2.16 5.47 10.37
N PRO A 105 0.86 5.10 10.39
CA PRO A 105 0.16 4.81 11.62
C PRO A 105 0.84 3.70 12.44
N GLN A 106 0.91 3.88 13.75
CA GLN A 106 1.34 2.81 14.65
C GLN A 106 0.26 1.73 14.72
N ALA A 107 0.66 0.49 15.00
CA ALA A 107 -0.34 -0.52 15.37
C ALA A 107 -1.06 -0.05 16.63
N LEU A 108 -2.38 -0.17 16.65
CA LEU A 108 -3.12 -0.08 17.91
C LEU A 108 -2.59 -1.21 18.81
N ALA A 109 -2.14 -0.86 20.01
CA ALA A 109 -1.70 -1.81 21.03
C ALA A 109 -2.86 -2.69 21.50
#